data_AF-A0AAV2JYT4-F1
#
_entry.id   AF-A0AAV2JYT4-F1
#
_cell.length_a   1.000
_cell.length_b   1.000
_cell.length_c   1.000
_cell.angle_alpha   90.00
_cell.angle_beta   90.00
_cell.angle_gamma   90.00
#
_symmetry.space_group_name_H-M   'P 1'
#
loop_
_entity.id
_entity.type
_entity.pdbx_description
1 polymer ?
#
loop_
_entity_poly.entity_id
_entity_poly.type
_entity_poly.pdbx_seq_one_letter_code
_entity_poly.pdbx_strand_id
1 'polypeptide(L)'
;MRVYEVATFYTMFLRQPVGKYFIQICTTTPCMLCNSDSILQAIQNKLGIKAGETTADKMFTLLEVECLGACVNAPMVQINDNYYEDLTPQDIENIIDELQAGTVPPPGPRSGRFSCEPAGGLTSLTEPPKGPGFGVRADL
;
A
#
# COMPACT_ATOMS: atom_id res chain seq x y z
N MET A 1 -9.29 -14.17 -29.22
CA MET A 1 -8.99 -15.01 -28.03
C MET A 1 -7.89 -14.43 -27.15
N ARG A 2 -6.76 -13.95 -27.71
CA ARG A 2 -5.61 -13.44 -26.94
C ARG A 2 -5.94 -12.34 -25.91
N VAL A 3 -6.92 -11.48 -26.20
CA VAL A 3 -7.37 -10.45 -25.24
C VAL A 3 -7.99 -11.05 -23.98
N TYR A 4 -8.80 -12.10 -24.10
CA TYR A 4 -9.40 -12.77 -22.94
C TYR A 4 -8.35 -13.52 -22.12
N GLU A 5 -7.35 -14.11 -22.77
CA GLU A 5 -6.21 -14.73 -22.06
C GLU A 5 -5.48 -13.70 -21.19
N VAL A 6 -5.14 -12.53 -21.76
CA VAL A 6 -4.49 -11.45 -21.00
C VAL A 6 -5.39 -10.90 -19.90
N ALA A 7 -6.66 -10.62 -20.19
CA ALA A 7 -7.60 -10.03 -19.22
C ALA A 7 -7.98 -11.00 -18.07
N THR A 8 -7.82 -12.31 -18.26
CA THR A 8 -8.07 -13.31 -17.21
C THR A 8 -6.81 -13.69 -16.45
N PHE A 9 -5.63 -13.55 -17.06
CA PHE A 9 -4.34 -13.89 -16.48
C PHE A 9 -3.85 -12.85 -15.47
N TYR A 10 -3.98 -11.55 -15.77
CA TYR A 10 -3.51 -10.48 -14.87
C TYR A 10 -4.60 -10.04 -13.90
N THR A 11 -4.30 -10.08 -12.61
CA THR A 11 -5.22 -9.80 -11.50
C THR A 11 -5.66 -8.32 -11.41
N MET A 12 -4.89 -7.41 -12.01
CA MET A 12 -5.21 -5.98 -12.05
C MET A 12 -6.37 -5.64 -13.00
N PHE A 13 -6.71 -6.53 -13.94
CA PHE A 13 -7.88 -6.33 -14.80
C PHE A 13 -9.17 -6.69 -14.06
N LEU A 14 -9.81 -5.66 -13.51
CA LEU A 14 -11.08 -5.79 -12.80
C LEU A 14 -12.21 -6.06 -13.80
N ARG A 15 -12.64 -7.32 -13.88
CA ARG A 15 -13.73 -7.78 -14.77
C ARG A 15 -15.12 -7.65 -14.15
N GLN A 16 -15.18 -7.30 -12.87
CA GLN A 16 -16.41 -7.01 -12.14
C GLN A 16 -16.40 -5.52 -11.74
N PRO A 17 -17.57 -4.88 -11.65
CA PRO A 17 -17.64 -3.49 -11.21
C PRO A 17 -17.18 -3.40 -9.75
N VAL A 18 -16.11 -2.63 -9.51
CA VAL A 18 -15.61 -2.32 -8.17
C VAL A 18 -16.10 -0.94 -7.72
N GLY A 19 -15.95 -0.66 -6.43
CA GLY A 19 -16.17 0.66 -5.87
C GLY A 19 -15.14 1.68 -6.34
N LYS A 20 -15.39 2.96 -6.05
CA LYS A 20 -14.50 4.07 -6.41
C LYS A 20 -13.08 3.92 -5.85
N TYR A 21 -12.95 3.37 -4.65
CA TYR A 21 -11.70 3.10 -3.96
C TYR A 21 -11.50 1.60 -3.82
N PHE A 22 -10.52 1.09 -4.55
CA PHE A 22 -10.14 -0.32 -4.52
C PHE A 22 -9.02 -0.52 -3.50
N ILE A 23 -9.39 -1.02 -2.31
CA ILE A 23 -8.48 -1.28 -1.19
C ILE A 23 -7.90 -2.68 -1.37
N GLN A 24 -6.58 -2.74 -1.52
CA GLN A 24 -5.79 -3.95 -1.66
C GLN A 24 -4.87 -4.07 -0.44
N ILE A 25 -5.15 -5.04 0.43
CA ILE A 25 -4.35 -5.29 1.62
C ILE A 25 -3.42 -6.48 1.43
N CYS A 26 -2.13 -6.27 1.70
CA CYS A 26 -1.13 -7.32 1.66
C CYS A 26 -1.14 -8.13 2.97
N THR A 27 -1.39 -9.43 2.88
CA THR A 27 -1.39 -10.37 4.02
C THR A 27 -0.28 -11.42 3.92
N THR A 28 0.66 -11.24 2.99
CA THR A 28 1.83 -12.13 2.87
C THR A 28 2.75 -12.04 4.10
N THR A 29 3.63 -13.04 4.25
CA THR A 29 4.39 -13.29 5.48
C THR A 29 5.08 -12.06 6.10
N PRO A 30 5.76 -11.17 5.35
CA PRO A 30 6.37 -9.98 5.96
C PRO A 30 5.34 -9.03 6.59
N CYS A 31 4.19 -8.83 5.93
CA CYS A 31 3.11 -8.00 6.44
C CYS A 31 2.37 -8.68 7.58
N MET A 32 2.16 -9.99 7.50
CA MET A 32 1.55 -10.79 8.56
C MET A 32 2.37 -10.74 9.86
N LEU A 33 3.71 -10.83 9.77
CA LEU A 33 4.60 -10.70 10.93
C LEU A 33 4.52 -9.30 11.58
N CYS A 34 4.26 -8.26 10.77
CA CYS A 34 3.99 -6.90 11.22
C CYS A 34 2.50 -6.66 11.54
N ASN A 35 1.71 -7.72 11.72
CA ASN A 35 0.31 -7.69 12.16
C ASN A 35 -0.68 -7.04 11.16
N SER A 36 -0.53 -7.30 9.86
CA SER A 36 -1.49 -6.86 8.83
C SER A 36 -2.92 -7.34 9.05
N ASP A 37 -3.10 -8.47 9.74
CA ASP A 37 -4.44 -9.01 10.06
C ASP A 37 -5.27 -8.05 10.92
N SER A 38 -4.60 -7.30 11.82
CA SER A 38 -5.27 -6.26 12.61
C SER A 38 -5.79 -5.12 11.74
N ILE A 39 -5.08 -4.76 10.67
CA ILE A 39 -5.48 -3.74 9.70
C ILE A 39 -6.66 -4.25 8.87
N LEU A 40 -6.62 -5.51 8.43
CA LEU A 40 -7.73 -6.15 7.73
C LEU A 40 -9.01 -6.11 8.58
N GLN A 41 -8.90 -6.51 9.86
CA GLN A 41 -10.03 -6.48 10.78
C GLN A 41 -10.55 -5.06 11.03
N ALA A 42 -9.66 -4.06 11.16
CA ALA A 42 -10.05 -2.66 11.31
C ALA A 42 -10.86 -2.16 10.10
N ILE A 43 -10.42 -2.48 8.88
CA ILE A 43 -11.15 -2.12 7.65
C ILE A 43 -12.51 -2.81 7.61
N GLN A 44 -12.56 -4.11 7.91
CA GLN A 44 -13.82 -4.88 7.92
C GLN A 44 -14.82 -4.32 8.94
N ASN A 45 -14.35 -3.99 10.15
CA ASN A 45 -15.19 -3.41 11.21
C ASN A 45 -15.69 -2.01 10.84
N LYS A 46 -14.85 -1.18 10.21
CA LYS A 46 -15.18 0.19 9.82
C LYS A 46 -16.17 0.24 8.65
N LEU A 47 -15.97 -0.58 7.62
CA LEU A 47 -16.78 -0.58 6.41
C LEU A 47 -17.96 -1.56 6.47
N GLY A 48 -17.97 -2.49 7.42
CA GLY A 48 -19.02 -3.51 7.56
C GLY A 48 -19.03 -4.54 6.42
N ILE A 49 -17.91 -4.74 5.74
CA ILE A 49 -17.75 -5.68 4.61
C ILE A 49 -16.65 -6.70 4.90
N LYS A 50 -16.63 -7.81 4.14
CA LYS A 50 -15.55 -8.80 4.17
C LYS A 50 -14.59 -8.62 2.99
N ALA A 51 -13.44 -9.29 3.05
CA ALA A 51 -12.53 -9.38 1.90
C ALA A 51 -13.25 -10.01 0.70
N GLY A 52 -13.17 -9.36 -0.46
CA GLY A 52 -13.86 -9.71 -1.70
C GLY A 52 -15.21 -8.99 -1.90
N GLU A 53 -15.70 -8.25 -0.90
CA GLU A 53 -16.99 -7.55 -0.99
C GLU A 53 -16.81 -6.06 -1.33
N THR A 54 -17.90 -5.46 -1.80
CA THR A 54 -18.00 -4.02 -2.10
C THR A 54 -19.10 -3.42 -1.25
N THR A 55 -18.87 -2.23 -0.71
CA THR A 55 -19.85 -1.51 0.11
C THR A 55 -21.12 -1.17 -0.69
N ALA A 56 -22.26 -1.07 -0.01
CA ALA A 56 -23.56 -0.83 -0.65
C ALA A 56 -23.65 0.51 -1.41
N ASP A 57 -22.87 1.49 -0.96
CA ASP A 57 -22.70 2.82 -1.59
C ASP A 57 -21.78 2.79 -2.83
N LYS A 58 -21.18 1.63 -3.16
CA LYS A 58 -20.20 1.44 -4.24
C LYS A 58 -18.98 2.34 -4.11
N MET A 59 -18.62 2.73 -2.89
CA MET A 59 -17.45 3.57 -2.64
C MET A 59 -16.19 2.75 -2.42
N PHE A 60 -16.26 1.63 -1.70
CA PHE A 60 -15.10 0.83 -1.32
C PHE A 60 -15.25 -0.63 -1.72
N THR A 61 -14.18 -1.20 -2.27
CA THR A 61 -14.02 -2.65 -2.44
C THR A 61 -12.79 -3.09 -1.69
N LEU A 62 -12.92 -4.08 -0.83
CA LEU A 62 -11.80 -4.65 -0.08
C LEU A 62 -11.36 -5.95 -0.74
N LEU A 63 -10.09 -6.08 -1.09
CA LEU A 63 -9.50 -7.31 -1.58
C LEU A 63 -8.20 -7.61 -0.83
N GLU A 64 -8.03 -8.87 -0.46
CA GLU A 64 -6.77 -9.39 0.03
C GLU A 64 -5.87 -9.74 -1.16
N VAL A 65 -4.64 -9.22 -1.15
CA VAL A 65 -3.67 -9.38 -2.24
C VAL A 65 -2.37 -9.97 -1.74
N GLU A 66 -1.61 -10.50 -2.69
CA GLU A 66 -0.25 -10.96 -2.46
C GLU A 66 0.73 -9.79 -2.25
N CYS A 67 2.03 -10.09 -2.19
CA CYS A 67 3.07 -9.12 -1.88
C CYS A 67 3.07 -7.92 -2.86
N LEU A 68 2.95 -6.72 -2.30
CA LEU A 68 3.00 -5.43 -3.01
C LEU A 68 4.41 -4.81 -3.06
N GLY A 69 5.43 -5.50 -2.52
CA GLY A 69 6.82 -5.06 -2.63
C GLY A 69 7.28 -3.96 -1.66
N ALA A 70 6.43 -3.52 -0.73
CA ALA A 70 6.75 -2.52 0.30
C ALA A 70 7.09 -3.17 1.66
N CYS A 71 7.86 -4.27 1.66
CA CYS A 71 8.04 -5.14 2.83
C CYS A 71 8.70 -4.45 4.04
N VAL A 72 9.61 -3.50 3.81
CA VAL A 72 10.28 -2.75 4.90
C VAL A 72 9.36 -1.72 5.55
N ASN A 73 8.21 -1.46 4.91
CA ASN A 73 7.17 -0.50 5.26
C ASN A 73 5.85 -1.20 5.69
N ALA A 74 5.96 -2.47 6.09
CA ALA A 74 4.84 -3.26 6.56
C ALA A 74 4.34 -2.77 7.95
N PRO A 75 3.02 -2.87 8.24
CA PRO A 75 1.95 -3.32 7.34
C PRO A 75 1.48 -2.19 6.42
N MET A 76 1.04 -2.55 5.20
CA MET A 76 0.68 -1.58 4.17
C MET A 76 -0.58 -1.99 3.40
N VAL A 77 -1.26 -0.99 2.84
CA VAL A 77 -2.37 -1.18 1.90
C VAL A 77 -2.18 -0.29 0.68
N GLN A 78 -2.65 -0.76 -0.47
CA GLN A 78 -2.75 0.03 -1.67
C GLN A 78 -4.22 0.42 -1.89
N ILE A 79 -4.49 1.71 -2.06
CA ILE A 79 -5.83 2.18 -2.46
C ILE A 79 -5.70 2.82 -3.83
N ASN A 80 -6.30 2.19 -4.83
CA ASN A 80 -6.06 2.51 -6.24
C ASN A 80 -4.56 2.47 -6.56
N ASP A 81 -3.91 3.60 -6.78
CA ASP A 81 -2.48 3.70 -7.10
C ASP A 81 -1.59 4.10 -5.90
N ASN A 82 -2.21 4.46 -4.77
CA ASN A 82 -1.50 5.03 -3.63
C ASN A 82 -1.14 3.97 -2.60
N TYR A 83 0.14 3.93 -2.20
CA TYR A 83 0.60 3.12 -1.07
C TYR A 83 0.43 3.91 0.23
N TYR A 84 -0.19 3.27 1.20
CA TYR A 84 -0.23 3.72 2.58
C TYR A 84 0.47 2.67 3.43
N GLU A 85 1.50 3.12 4.14
CA GLU A 85 2.54 2.29 4.71
C GLU A 85 2.66 2.52 6.21
N ASP A 86 3.29 1.58 6.93
CA ASP A 86 3.44 1.60 8.38
C ASP A 86 2.14 1.88 9.14
N LEU A 87 1.09 1.19 8.75
CA LEU A 87 -0.25 1.49 9.23
C LEU A 87 -0.49 0.94 10.63
N THR A 88 -1.15 1.75 11.45
CA THR A 88 -1.87 1.27 12.61
C THR A 88 -3.36 1.15 12.30
N PRO A 89 -4.14 0.38 13.10
CA PRO A 89 -5.59 0.34 12.99
C PRO A 89 -6.24 1.74 13.02
N GLN A 90 -5.70 2.68 13.80
CA GLN A 90 -6.19 4.06 13.83
C GLN A 90 -5.89 4.81 12.52
N ASP A 91 -4.70 4.62 11.95
CA ASP A 91 -4.31 5.31 10.71
C ASP A 91 -5.20 4.90 9.54
N ILE A 92 -5.53 3.60 9.42
CA ILE A 92 -6.40 3.13 8.35
C ILE A 92 -7.84 3.63 8.51
N GLU A 93 -8.35 3.73 9.74
CA GLU A 93 -9.66 4.33 10.01
C GLU A 93 -9.69 5.80 9.59
N ASN A 94 -8.65 6.56 9.93
CA ASN A 94 -8.50 7.95 9.52
C ASN A 94 -8.42 8.10 7.99
N ILE A 95 -7.67 7.23 7.31
CA ILE A 95 -7.58 7.20 5.84
C ILE A 95 -8.95 6.96 5.22
N ILE A 96 -9.74 6.02 5.76
CA ILE A 96 -11.09 5.74 5.27
C ILE A 96 -12.00 6.96 5.46
N ASP A 97 -11.95 7.62 6.63
CA ASP A 97 -12.74 8.81 6.93
C ASP A 97 -12.38 9.98 5.98
N GLU A 98 -11.10 10.21 5.71
CA GLU A 98 -10.64 11.21 4.74
C GLU A 98 -11.12 10.90 3.32
N LEU A 99 -11.07 9.63 2.90
CA LEU A 99 -11.54 9.21 1.58
C LEU A 99 -13.06 9.37 1.43
N GLN A 100 -13.81 9.13 2.50
CA GLN A 100 -15.26 9.39 2.55
C GLN A 100 -15.59 10.87 2.48
N ALA A 101 -14.78 11.73 3.13
CA ALA A 101 -14.89 13.19 3.01
C ALA A 101 -14.50 13.72 1.62
N GLY A 102 -13.98 12.87 0.73
CA GLY A 102 -13.58 13.23 -0.63
C GLY A 102 -12.17 13.81 -0.73
N THR A 103 -11.42 13.81 0.36
CA THR A 103 -9.99 14.19 0.39
C THR A 103 -9.13 12.97 0.11
N VAL A 104 -8.08 13.13 -0.71
CA VAL A 104 -7.12 12.06 -0.97
C VAL A 104 -5.96 12.23 0.00
N PRO A 105 -5.74 11.28 0.93
CA PRO A 105 -4.62 11.35 1.87
C PRO A 105 -3.28 11.30 1.13
N PRO A 106 -2.20 11.87 1.70
CA PRO A 106 -0.87 11.73 1.13
C PRO A 106 -0.41 10.26 1.14
N PRO A 107 0.10 9.72 0.01
CA PRO A 107 0.69 8.39 -0.02
C PRO A 107 2.04 8.36 0.69
N GLY A 108 2.34 7.23 1.33
CA GLY A 108 3.60 6.98 2.03
C GLY A 108 3.45 6.41 3.45
N PRO A 109 4.56 6.32 4.19
CA PRO A 109 4.60 5.86 5.58
C PRO A 109 3.80 6.75 6.53
N ARG A 110 3.11 6.13 7.48
CA ARG A 110 2.42 6.81 8.59
C ARG A 110 3.20 6.78 9.90
N SER A 111 4.23 5.94 10.00
CA SER A 111 5.25 6.11 11.02
C SER A 111 6.14 7.29 10.65
N GLY A 112 6.65 8.06 11.61
CA GLY A 112 7.31 9.36 11.40
C GLY A 112 8.59 9.40 10.53
N ARG A 113 8.88 8.33 9.78
CA ARG A 113 9.86 8.31 8.69
C ARG A 113 9.21 8.77 7.37
N PHE A 114 10.03 9.11 6.40
CA PHE A 114 9.62 9.62 5.09
C PHE A 114 9.44 8.50 4.06
N SER A 115 10.34 7.52 4.03
CA SER A 115 10.36 6.45 3.03
C SER A 115 10.73 5.11 3.67
N CYS A 116 11.86 4.54 3.31
CA CYS A 116 12.34 3.24 3.80
C CYS A 116 13.50 3.35 4.80
N GLU A 117 13.84 4.55 5.27
CA GLU A 117 14.92 4.72 6.23
C GLU A 117 14.58 4.14 7.61
N PRO A 118 15.58 3.84 8.44
CA PRO A 118 15.34 3.43 9.81
C PRO A 118 14.58 4.51 10.60
N ALA A 119 13.53 4.11 11.32
CA ALA A 119 12.70 5.04 12.09
C ALA A 119 13.46 5.82 13.20
N GLY A 120 14.61 5.29 13.64
CA GLY A 120 15.49 5.94 14.62
C GLY A 120 16.45 6.99 14.05
N GLY A 121 16.34 7.32 12.76
CA GLY A 121 17.23 8.26 12.06
C GLY A 121 18.16 7.57 11.06
N LEU A 122 18.80 8.37 10.20
CA LEU A 122 19.68 7.88 9.14
C LEU A 122 20.93 7.19 9.71
N THR A 123 21.03 5.88 9.53
CA THR A 123 22.21 5.08 9.92
C THR A 123 23.23 4.94 8.79
N SER A 124 22.85 5.28 7.57
CA SER A 124 23.68 5.26 6.37
C SER A 124 23.34 6.46 5.48
N LEU A 125 24.19 6.74 4.48
CA LEU A 125 24.03 7.90 3.59
C LEU A 125 23.95 9.25 4.33
N THR A 126 24.67 9.37 5.45
CA THR A 126 24.76 10.61 6.25
C THR A 126 25.70 11.64 5.62
N GLU A 127 26.61 11.21 4.75
CA GLU A 127 27.48 12.09 3.98
C GLU A 127 26.82 12.54 2.66
N PRO A 128 27.16 13.72 2.14
CA PRO A 128 26.73 14.14 0.81
C PRO A 128 27.27 13.20 -0.28
N PRO A 129 26.55 13.06 -1.41
CA PRO A 129 27.00 12.23 -2.53
C PRO A 129 28.31 12.76 -3.12
N LYS A 130 29.17 11.85 -3.59
CA LYS A 130 30.52 12.18 -4.06
C LYS A 130 30.56 12.99 -5.37
N GLY A 131 29.43 13.09 -6.07
CA GLY A 131 29.31 13.88 -7.31
C GLY A 131 29.87 13.17 -8.55
N PRO A 132 29.75 13.82 -9.74
CA PRO A 132 30.23 13.26 -10.99
C PRO A 132 31.76 13.18 -11.03
N GLY A 133 32.31 12.15 -11.68
CA GLY A 133 33.76 11.97 -11.80
C GLY A 133 34.41 11.20 -10.64
N PHE A 134 33.71 11.01 -9.53
CA PHE A 134 34.21 10.21 -8.42
C PHE A 134 34.30 8.73 -8.81
N GLY A 135 35.51 8.15 -8.75
CA GLY A 135 35.75 6.74 -9.12
C GLY A 135 35.76 6.47 -10.63
N VAL A 136 35.73 7.51 -11.47
CA VAL A 136 35.90 7.34 -12.92
C VAL A 136 37.33 6.86 -13.19
N ARG A 137 37.44 5.78 -13.97
CA ARG A 137 38.73 5.21 -14.33
C ARG A 137 39.48 6.17 -15.24
N ALA A 138 40.81 6.16 -15.16
CA ALA A 138 41.65 7.06 -15.94
C ALA A 138 41.63 6.78 -17.46
N ASP A 139 41.09 5.63 -17.89
CA ASP A 139 41.02 5.19 -19.28
C ASP A 139 39.66 5.48 -19.95
N LEU A 140 38.77 6.23 -19.29
CA LEU A 140 37.43 6.59 -19.77
C LEU A 140 37.33 8.06 -20.21
#